data_AF-A0A7S1Y158-F1
#
_entry.id   AF-A0A7S1Y158-F1
#
_cell.length_a   1.000
_cell.length_b   1.000
_cell.length_c   1.000
_cell.angle_alpha   90.00
_cell.angle_beta   90.00
_cell.angle_gamma   90.00
#
_symmetry.space_group_name_H-M   'P 1'
#
loop_
_entity.id
_entity.type
_entity.pdbx_description
1 polymer ?
#
loop_
_entity_poly.entity_id
_entity_poly.type
_entity_poly.pdbx_seq_one_letter_code
_entity_poly.pdbx_strand_id
1 'polypeptide(L)'
;GKLPQLGSLSIGRHTLRIRKAAGTLDLDAIEIDLDPPLATPPPTLAPTQAPVETPITPLRARFFLVDTDTNEVLVELFDGGTIVPSSVTSGRPLSSSTDGDLGVKVRSVLFDLNNGAVTKLDNGPPFSLFGERRGDFNAGQGLDTGATYSVSATYYKRTRGRKPRGTDTFVFTIE
;
A
#
# COMPACT_ATOMS: atom_id res chain seq x y z
N GLY A 1 57.91 -35.93 31.41
CA GLY A 1 57.30 -36.94 30.52
C GLY A 1 55.80 -36.87 30.65
N LYS A 2 55.04 -36.92 29.55
CA LYS A 2 53.57 -36.83 29.56
C LYS A 2 53.01 -38.19 30.02
N LEU A 3 52.23 -38.22 31.10
CA LEU A 3 51.62 -39.45 31.61
C LEU A 3 50.52 -39.95 30.64
N PRO A 4 50.35 -41.27 30.49
CA PRO A 4 49.30 -41.85 29.65
C PRO A 4 47.91 -41.55 30.23
N GLN A 5 46.99 -41.09 29.37
CA GLN A 5 45.59 -40.88 29.72
C GLN A 5 44.84 -42.21 29.61
N LEU A 6 44.12 -42.59 30.66
CA LEU A 6 43.38 -43.85 30.74
C LEU A 6 41.94 -43.73 30.22
N GLY A 7 41.34 -42.54 30.33
CA GLY A 7 39.98 -42.27 29.85
C GLY A 7 39.59 -40.80 30.00
N SER A 8 38.51 -40.40 29.33
CA SER A 8 37.86 -39.10 29.52
C SER A 8 36.36 -39.20 29.40
N LEU A 9 35.66 -38.43 30.24
CA LEU A 9 34.22 -38.21 30.15
C LEU A 9 33.97 -36.72 29.95
N SER A 10 33.15 -36.37 28.97
CA SER A 10 32.78 -34.99 28.66
C SER A 10 31.28 -34.81 28.81
N ILE A 11 30.89 -33.75 29.51
CA ILE A 11 29.50 -33.32 29.65
C ILE A 11 29.45 -31.81 29.40
N GLY A 12 28.81 -31.42 28.30
CA GLY A 12 28.83 -30.02 27.83
C GLY A 12 30.25 -29.51 27.60
N ARG A 13 30.59 -28.39 28.26
CA ARG A 13 31.94 -27.77 28.20
C ARG A 13 32.95 -28.36 29.21
N HIS A 14 32.53 -29.31 30.04
CA HIS A 14 33.36 -29.87 31.10
C HIS A 14 33.93 -31.22 30.66
N THR A 15 35.22 -31.45 30.92
CA THR A 15 35.88 -32.72 30.63
C THR A 15 36.66 -33.20 31.85
N LEU A 16 36.29 -34.38 32.35
CA LEU A 16 37.07 -35.11 33.33
C LEU A 16 38.11 -35.97 32.60
N ARG A 17 39.37 -35.94 33.03
CA ARG A 17 40.46 -36.77 32.49
C ARG A 17 41.13 -37.55 33.60
N ILE A 18 41.17 -38.87 33.46
CA ILE A 18 41.87 -39.76 34.40
C ILE A 18 43.24 -40.08 33.82
N ARG A 19 44.30 -39.83 34.59
CA ARG A 19 45.70 -40.09 34.22
C ARG A 19 46.34 -40.98 35.27
N LYS A 20 47.15 -41.94 34.83
CA LYS A 20 47.88 -42.81 35.75
C LYS A 20 49.15 -42.11 36.23
N ALA A 21 49.18 -41.69 37.49
CA ALA A 21 50.44 -41.41 38.18
C ALA A 21 51.05 -42.73 38.69
N ALA A 22 52.34 -42.76 39.03
CA ALA A 22 52.97 -43.96 39.59
C ALA A 22 52.31 -44.33 40.94
N GLY A 23 51.85 -45.57 41.09
CA GLY A 23 51.13 -46.08 42.26
C GLY A 23 49.79 -46.76 41.93
N THR A 24 49.13 -47.33 42.94
CA THR A 24 47.76 -47.86 42.87
C THR A 24 46.79 -46.75 43.28
N LEU A 25 45.74 -46.55 42.49
CA LEU A 25 44.67 -45.58 42.78
C LEU A 25 43.38 -46.37 43.02
N ASP A 26 43.02 -46.57 44.29
CA ASP A 26 41.70 -47.10 44.68
C ASP A 26 40.72 -45.93 44.80
N LEU A 27 39.65 -45.98 44.03
CA LEU A 27 38.56 -45.00 44.04
C LEU A 27 37.27 -45.73 44.35
N ASP A 28 36.66 -45.43 45.50
CA ASP A 28 35.40 -46.06 45.89
C ASP A 28 34.20 -45.47 45.14
N ALA A 29 34.19 -44.17 44.86
CA ALA A 29 33.18 -43.50 44.03
C ALA A 29 33.68 -42.17 43.44
N ILE A 30 33.09 -41.75 42.31
CA ILE A 30 33.23 -40.41 41.74
C ILE A 30 31.83 -39.81 41.60
N GLU A 31 31.52 -38.79 42.39
CA GLU A 31 30.26 -38.05 42.30
C GLU A 31 30.49 -36.73 41.57
N ILE A 32 29.63 -36.45 40.60
CA ILE A 32 29.65 -35.20 39.82
C ILE A 32 28.28 -34.55 40.02
N ASP A 33 28.24 -33.47 40.78
CA ASP A 33 27.04 -32.67 40.96
C ASP A 33 26.90 -31.73 39.75
N LEU A 34 25.86 -31.95 38.95
CA LEU A 34 25.56 -31.12 37.80
C LEU A 34 24.41 -30.20 38.20
N ASP A 35 24.65 -28.90 38.13
CA ASP A 35 23.58 -27.93 38.31
C ASP A 35 22.43 -28.28 37.35
N PRO A 36 21.17 -28.31 37.85
CA PRO A 36 20.03 -28.53 36.98
C PRO A 36 20.02 -27.48 35.87
N PRO A 37 19.62 -27.84 34.64
CA PRO A 37 19.55 -26.87 33.56
C PRO A 37 18.66 -25.71 34.00
N LEU A 38 19.18 -24.48 33.89
CA LEU A 38 18.40 -23.28 34.13
C LEU A 38 17.10 -23.37 33.35
N ALA A 39 15.97 -23.20 34.04
CA ALA A 39 14.67 -23.22 33.41
C ALA A 39 14.67 -22.23 32.25
N THR A 40 14.28 -22.70 31.06
CA THR A 40 14.12 -21.82 29.90
C THR A 40 13.10 -20.75 30.27
N PRO A 41 13.39 -19.45 30.12
CA PRO A 41 12.37 -18.44 30.34
C PRO A 41 11.17 -18.76 29.44
N PRO A 42 9.92 -18.59 29.93
CA PRO A 42 8.74 -18.74 29.09
C PRO A 42 8.90 -17.86 27.84
N PRO A 43 8.38 -18.29 26.67
CA PRO A 43 8.50 -17.51 25.45
C PRO A 43 7.99 -16.10 25.72
N THR A 44 8.90 -15.13 25.67
CA THR A 44 8.52 -13.72 25.71
C THR A 44 7.69 -13.49 24.45
N LEU A 45 6.40 -13.18 24.63
CA LEU A 45 5.57 -12.77 23.51
C LEU A 45 6.29 -11.60 22.83
N ALA A 46 6.71 -11.82 21.58
CA ALA A 46 7.26 -10.74 20.78
C ALA A 46 6.23 -9.59 20.80
N PRO A 47 6.66 -8.32 20.91
CA PRO A 47 5.74 -7.21 20.80
C PRO A 47 4.94 -7.42 19.51
N THR A 48 3.61 -7.44 19.63
CA THR A 48 2.71 -7.43 18.46
C THR A 48 3.16 -6.27 17.60
N GLN A 49 3.86 -6.56 16.50
CA GLN A 49 4.25 -5.53 15.56
C GLN A 49 2.94 -4.90 15.08
N ALA A 50 2.81 -3.58 15.26
CA ALA A 50 1.77 -2.84 14.57
C ALA A 50 1.86 -3.23 13.08
N PRO A 51 0.72 -3.41 12.38
CA PRO A 51 0.74 -3.84 10.99
C PRO A 51 1.72 -2.92 10.24
N VAL A 52 2.73 -3.53 9.63
CA VAL A 52 3.63 -2.83 8.72
C VAL A 52 2.73 -2.24 7.64
N GLU A 53 2.50 -0.92 7.69
CA GLU A 53 1.78 -0.24 6.63
C GLU A 53 2.63 -0.42 5.37
N THR A 54 2.17 -1.31 4.49
CA THR A 54 2.75 -1.41 3.15
C THR A 54 2.72 0.01 2.57
N PRO A 55 3.85 0.57 2.11
CA PRO A 55 3.83 1.89 1.49
C PRO A 55 2.76 1.85 0.42
N ILE A 56 1.70 2.65 0.61
CA ILE A 56 0.67 2.81 -0.41
C ILE A 56 1.39 3.41 -1.60
N THR A 57 1.66 2.61 -2.63
CA THR A 57 2.03 3.19 -3.93
C THR A 57 0.92 4.18 -4.26
N PRO A 58 1.22 5.48 -4.38
CA PRO A 58 0.19 6.46 -4.66
C PRO A 58 -0.50 6.01 -5.94
N LEU A 59 -1.83 5.91 -5.85
CA LEU A 59 -2.63 5.72 -7.04
C LEU A 59 -2.36 6.94 -7.92
N ARG A 60 -1.83 6.74 -9.12
CA ARG A 60 -1.66 7.84 -10.08
C ARG A 60 -2.81 7.76 -11.06
N ALA A 61 -3.95 8.32 -10.69
CA ALA A 61 -5.01 8.49 -11.66
C ALA A 61 -4.62 9.65 -12.60
N ARG A 62 -4.85 9.44 -13.89
CA ARG A 62 -4.85 10.52 -14.87
C ARG A 62 -6.27 11.06 -14.95
N PHE A 63 -6.43 12.33 -15.22
CA PHE A 63 -7.74 12.95 -15.32
C PHE A 63 -7.83 13.62 -16.68
N PHE A 64 -8.95 13.45 -17.38
CA PHE A 64 -9.12 14.01 -18.73
C PHE A 64 -10.34 14.90 -18.78
N LEU A 65 -10.32 15.92 -19.64
CA LEU A 65 -11.54 16.53 -20.14
C LEU A 65 -11.90 15.81 -21.45
N VAL A 66 -13.14 15.36 -21.55
CA VAL A 66 -13.66 14.61 -22.71
C VAL A 66 -14.79 15.39 -23.35
N ASP A 67 -14.78 15.49 -24.67
CA ASP A 67 -15.90 15.98 -25.47
C ASP A 67 -17.00 14.92 -25.52
N THR A 68 -18.16 15.18 -24.94
CA THR A 68 -19.24 14.18 -24.90
C THR A 68 -20.00 14.03 -26.22
N ASP A 69 -19.85 14.95 -27.18
CA ASP A 69 -20.49 14.81 -28.50
C ASP A 69 -19.71 13.82 -29.39
N THR A 70 -18.39 13.75 -29.21
CA THR A 70 -17.48 12.91 -29.99
C THR A 70 -16.88 11.75 -29.19
N ASN A 71 -17.01 11.76 -27.86
CA ASN A 71 -16.34 10.87 -26.91
C ASN A 71 -14.80 10.94 -26.98
N GLU A 72 -14.23 12.04 -27.48
CA GLU A 72 -12.79 12.24 -27.62
C GLU A 72 -12.16 12.94 -26.40
N VAL A 73 -10.96 12.50 -26.02
CA VAL A 73 -10.15 13.19 -25.00
C VAL A 73 -9.64 14.50 -25.58
N LEU A 74 -9.93 15.60 -24.88
CA LEU A 74 -9.51 16.94 -25.26
C LEU A 74 -8.17 17.34 -24.62
N VAL A 75 -8.06 17.11 -23.31
CA VAL A 75 -6.87 17.48 -22.54
C VAL A 75 -6.74 16.58 -21.31
N GLU A 76 -5.51 16.30 -20.92
CA GLU A 76 -5.18 15.68 -19.63
C GLU A 76 -4.94 16.78 -18.59
N LEU A 77 -5.58 16.65 -17.43
CA LEU A 77 -5.37 17.53 -16.29
C LEU A 77 -4.27 16.93 -15.39
N PHE A 78 -3.36 17.79 -14.97
CA PHE A 78 -2.27 17.45 -14.07
C PHE A 78 -2.47 18.10 -12.70
N ASP A 79 -1.94 17.44 -11.68
CA ASP A 79 -1.85 18.01 -10.33
C ASP A 79 -0.93 19.26 -10.35
N GLY A 80 -1.29 20.28 -9.58
CA GLY A 80 -0.58 21.56 -9.54
C GLY A 80 -1.11 22.67 -10.45
N GLY A 81 -2.19 22.43 -11.21
CA GLY A 81 -2.85 23.46 -12.03
C GLY A 81 -2.66 23.24 -13.53
N THR A 82 -3.76 23.04 -14.27
CA THR A 82 -3.75 23.00 -15.74
C THR A 82 -4.42 24.25 -16.30
N ILE A 83 -3.76 24.98 -17.21
CA ILE A 83 -4.40 26.02 -18.00
C ILE A 83 -4.95 25.36 -19.26
N VAL A 84 -6.27 25.42 -19.43
CA VAL A 84 -6.97 24.84 -20.58
C VAL A 84 -7.43 25.98 -21.47
N PRO A 85 -7.01 26.02 -22.75
CA PRO A 85 -7.47 27.06 -23.65
C PRO A 85 -8.99 27.03 -23.81
N SER A 86 -9.66 28.17 -23.76
CA SER A 86 -11.11 28.30 -23.92
C SER A 86 -11.63 27.72 -25.23
N SER A 87 -10.83 27.74 -26.30
CA SER A 87 -11.13 27.05 -27.57
C SER A 87 -11.31 25.53 -27.44
N VAL A 88 -10.76 24.92 -26.39
CA VAL A 88 -10.88 23.49 -26.09
C VAL A 88 -12.20 23.18 -25.40
N THR A 89 -12.70 24.07 -24.53
CA THR A 89 -13.87 23.81 -23.68
C THR A 89 -15.14 24.52 -24.12
N SER A 90 -15.04 25.57 -24.95
CA SER A 90 -16.19 26.38 -25.37
C SER A 90 -17.24 25.53 -26.09
N GLY A 91 -18.45 25.51 -25.53
CA GLY A 91 -19.60 24.80 -26.10
C GLY A 91 -19.57 23.28 -25.97
N ARG A 92 -18.60 22.70 -25.24
CA ARG A 92 -18.48 21.24 -25.09
C ARG A 92 -18.90 20.80 -23.69
N PRO A 93 -19.75 19.77 -23.56
CA PRO A 93 -19.97 19.16 -22.26
C PRO A 93 -18.74 18.34 -21.91
N LEU A 94 -18.30 18.43 -20.66
CA LEU A 94 -17.05 17.81 -20.24
C LEU A 94 -17.32 16.70 -19.24
N SER A 95 -16.72 15.53 -19.47
CA SER A 95 -16.62 14.52 -18.44
C SER A 95 -15.17 14.17 -18.15
N SER A 96 -14.97 13.51 -17.01
CA SER A 96 -13.67 13.10 -16.53
C SER A 96 -13.51 11.61 -16.44
N SER A 97 -12.60 11.07 -17.25
CA SER A 97 -12.18 9.69 -17.14
C SER A 97 -10.91 9.57 -16.30
N THR A 98 -10.79 8.47 -15.57
CA THR A 98 -9.53 8.08 -14.94
C THR A 98 -8.96 6.83 -15.62
N ASP A 99 -7.80 7.00 -16.25
CA ASP A 99 -6.96 5.91 -16.76
C ASP A 99 -5.58 6.00 -16.08
N GLY A 100 -4.87 4.88 -16.02
CA GLY A 100 -3.72 4.65 -15.15
C GLY A 100 -3.83 3.25 -14.56
N ASP A 101 -2.76 2.77 -13.94
CA ASP A 101 -2.69 1.43 -13.34
C ASP A 101 -3.57 1.30 -12.06
N LEU A 102 -4.83 1.74 -12.16
CA LEU A 102 -5.95 1.51 -11.25
C LEU A 102 -6.33 0.02 -11.17
N GLY A 103 -5.70 -0.80 -12.02
CA GLY A 103 -5.96 -2.20 -12.36
C GLY A 103 -6.59 -3.02 -11.25
N VAL A 104 -7.68 -3.72 -11.58
CA VAL A 104 -8.48 -4.67 -10.75
C VAL A 104 -8.83 -4.26 -9.30
N LYS A 105 -8.37 -3.10 -8.82
CA LYS A 105 -8.36 -2.71 -7.41
C LYS A 105 -9.24 -1.48 -7.14
N VAL A 106 -9.74 -0.80 -8.17
CA VAL A 106 -10.77 0.24 -8.06
C VAL A 106 -12.07 -0.30 -8.65
N ARG A 107 -13.16 -0.21 -7.89
CA ARG A 107 -14.48 -0.70 -8.29
C ARG A 107 -15.58 0.36 -8.17
N SER A 108 -15.28 1.51 -7.59
CA SER A 108 -16.07 2.72 -7.74
C SER A 108 -15.21 3.97 -7.49
N VAL A 109 -15.63 5.09 -8.05
CA VAL A 109 -15.00 6.41 -7.90
C VAL A 109 -16.08 7.42 -7.53
N LEU A 110 -15.88 8.17 -6.45
CA LEU A 110 -16.70 9.34 -6.13
C LEU A 110 -15.99 10.58 -6.67
N PHE A 111 -16.59 11.21 -7.67
CA PHE A 111 -16.18 12.51 -8.14
C PHE A 111 -16.88 13.61 -7.37
N ASP A 112 -16.17 14.72 -7.19
CA ASP A 112 -16.67 15.96 -6.60
C ASP A 112 -16.08 17.13 -7.39
N LEU A 113 -16.93 17.95 -8.00
CA LEU A 113 -16.58 19.18 -8.69
C LEU A 113 -16.87 20.38 -7.78
N ASN A 114 -15.90 21.29 -7.69
CA ASN A 114 -15.96 22.56 -6.98
C ASN A 114 -16.46 22.42 -5.53
N ASN A 115 -15.96 21.41 -4.82
CA ASN A 115 -16.27 21.14 -3.40
C ASN A 115 -17.78 20.94 -3.13
N GLY A 116 -18.42 20.12 -3.95
CA GLY A 116 -19.79 19.64 -3.75
C GLY A 116 -20.81 20.25 -4.70
N ALA A 117 -20.40 21.12 -5.64
CA ALA A 117 -21.31 21.68 -6.64
C ALA A 117 -21.93 20.56 -7.51
N VAL A 118 -21.11 19.57 -7.87
CA VAL A 118 -21.58 18.32 -8.49
C VAL A 118 -20.85 17.17 -7.80
N THR A 119 -21.59 16.14 -7.40
CA THR A 119 -21.01 14.89 -6.90
C THR A 119 -21.57 13.69 -7.63
N LYS A 120 -20.72 12.72 -7.94
CA LYS A 120 -21.12 11.50 -8.65
C LYS A 120 -20.33 10.29 -8.20
N LEU A 121 -21.04 9.27 -7.77
CA LEU A 121 -20.47 7.95 -7.56
C LEU A 121 -20.64 7.09 -8.82
N ASP A 122 -19.55 6.72 -9.46
CA ASP A 122 -19.52 5.80 -10.58
C ASP A 122 -19.02 4.41 -10.15
N ASN A 123 -19.62 3.35 -10.66
CA ASN A 123 -19.40 1.96 -10.25
C ASN A 123 -18.80 1.08 -11.35
N GLY A 124 -18.64 1.62 -12.57
CA GLY A 124 -18.10 0.87 -13.70
C GLY A 124 -17.08 1.70 -14.46
N PRO A 125 -16.00 1.10 -14.95
CA PRO A 125 -15.14 1.75 -15.91
C PRO A 125 -15.84 1.85 -17.29
N PRO A 126 -15.57 2.90 -18.09
CA PRO A 126 -14.78 4.08 -17.72
C PRO A 126 -15.52 4.92 -16.66
N PHE A 127 -14.84 5.27 -15.57
CA PHE A 127 -15.44 6.10 -14.51
C PHE A 127 -15.60 7.53 -15.02
N SER A 128 -16.75 8.16 -14.78
CA SER A 128 -17.12 9.44 -15.37
C SER A 128 -17.86 10.34 -14.37
N LEU A 129 -17.45 11.63 -14.24
CA LEU A 129 -18.10 12.60 -13.33
C LEU A 129 -19.58 12.81 -13.66
N PHE A 130 -19.97 12.74 -14.93
CA PHE A 130 -21.38 12.83 -15.35
C PHE A 130 -21.96 11.46 -15.75
N GLY A 131 -21.16 10.40 -15.65
CA GLY A 131 -21.50 9.04 -16.07
C GLY A 131 -21.28 8.80 -17.56
N GLU A 132 -21.34 7.53 -17.93
CA GLU A 132 -21.22 7.03 -19.29
C GLU A 132 -22.28 5.94 -19.49
N ARG A 133 -22.78 5.81 -20.72
CA ARG A 133 -23.75 4.77 -21.08
C ARG A 133 -23.46 4.22 -22.47
N ARG A 134 -23.00 2.97 -22.53
CA ARG A 134 -22.79 2.19 -23.77
C ARG A 134 -21.73 2.79 -24.73
N GLY A 135 -20.70 3.42 -24.18
CA GLY A 135 -19.64 4.12 -24.87
C GLY A 135 -19.82 5.64 -24.88
N ASP A 136 -21.01 6.14 -24.55
CA ASP A 136 -21.35 7.55 -24.67
C ASP A 136 -21.28 8.27 -23.33
N PHE A 137 -20.39 9.26 -23.23
CA PHE A 137 -20.29 10.09 -22.02
C PHE A 137 -21.50 11.03 -21.93
N ASN A 138 -22.07 11.18 -20.73
CA ASN A 138 -23.18 12.12 -20.54
C ASN A 138 -22.67 13.55 -20.45
N ALA A 139 -23.43 14.47 -21.05
CA ALA A 139 -23.16 15.90 -20.96
C ALA A 139 -23.21 16.43 -19.52
N GLY A 140 -22.20 17.21 -19.16
CA GLY A 140 -22.07 17.88 -17.87
C GLY A 140 -22.40 19.37 -17.91
N GLN A 141 -22.02 20.08 -16.83
CA GLN A 141 -22.07 21.54 -16.80
C GLN A 141 -21.00 22.12 -17.74
N GLY A 142 -21.32 23.22 -18.43
CA GLY A 142 -20.33 23.99 -19.19
C GLY A 142 -19.31 24.67 -18.28
N LEU A 143 -18.11 24.93 -18.80
CA LEU A 143 -17.06 25.64 -18.09
C LEU A 143 -16.87 27.03 -18.67
N ASP A 144 -16.87 28.02 -17.80
CA ASP A 144 -16.77 29.44 -18.13
C ASP A 144 -15.29 29.83 -18.34
N THR A 145 -15.04 30.60 -19.39
CA THR A 145 -13.72 31.20 -19.63
C THR A 145 -13.37 32.18 -18.51
N GLY A 146 -12.12 32.15 -18.05
CA GLY A 146 -11.61 32.93 -16.93
C GLY A 146 -11.89 32.32 -15.55
N ALA A 147 -12.56 31.16 -15.47
CA ALA A 147 -12.87 30.51 -14.20
C ALA A 147 -11.88 29.37 -13.86
N THR A 148 -11.66 29.18 -12.56
CA THR A 148 -10.89 28.06 -11.99
C THR A 148 -11.85 27.03 -11.40
N TYR A 149 -11.59 25.78 -11.70
CA TYR A 149 -12.34 24.62 -11.26
C TYR A 149 -11.45 23.69 -10.43
N SER A 150 -12.05 23.03 -9.44
CA SER A 150 -11.45 21.91 -8.74
C SER A 150 -12.27 20.66 -8.97
N VAL A 151 -11.60 19.54 -9.18
CA VAL A 151 -12.25 18.24 -9.27
C VAL A 151 -11.46 17.23 -8.48
N SER A 152 -12.13 16.50 -7.61
CA SER A 152 -11.54 15.43 -6.84
C SER A 152 -12.16 14.09 -7.19
N ALA A 153 -11.35 13.04 -7.09
CA ALA A 153 -11.76 11.66 -7.31
C ALA A 153 -11.33 10.82 -6.12
N THR A 154 -12.30 10.32 -5.36
CA THR A 154 -12.07 9.37 -4.27
C THR A 154 -12.27 7.95 -4.75
N TYR A 155 -11.23 7.12 -4.64
CA TYR A 155 -11.20 5.77 -5.17
C TYR A 155 -11.58 4.73 -4.11
N TYR A 156 -12.37 3.74 -4.52
CA TYR A 156 -12.86 2.69 -3.62
C TYR A 156 -12.53 1.29 -4.13
N LYS A 157 -12.13 0.40 -3.21
CA LYS A 157 -11.82 -1.01 -3.53
C LYS A 157 -13.05 -1.84 -3.86
N ARG A 158 -14.25 -1.37 -3.50
CA ARG A 158 -15.54 -2.03 -3.77
C ARG A 158 -16.49 -1.06 -4.46
N THR A 159 -17.54 -1.61 -5.06
CA THR A 159 -18.65 -0.80 -5.60
C THR A 159 -19.38 -0.07 -4.47
N ARG A 160 -20.13 0.96 -4.84
CA ARG A 160 -20.99 1.76 -3.97
C ARG A 160 -20.22 2.50 -2.86
N GLY A 161 -19.03 3.02 -3.17
CA GLY A 161 -18.29 3.88 -2.25
C GLY A 161 -17.73 3.15 -1.02
N ARG A 162 -17.43 1.85 -1.15
CA ARG A 162 -17.00 1.02 -0.02
C ARG A 162 -15.50 0.77 -0.03
N LYS A 163 -14.88 0.81 1.16
CA LYS A 163 -13.43 0.63 1.37
C LYS A 163 -12.63 1.69 0.61
N PRO A 164 -12.63 2.95 1.09
CA PRO A 164 -11.87 4.04 0.47
C PRO A 164 -10.38 3.67 0.40
N ARG A 165 -9.72 4.12 -0.65
CA ARG A 165 -8.32 3.82 -0.95
C ARG A 165 -7.46 5.08 -0.99
N GLY A 166 -8.00 6.20 -1.43
CA GLY A 166 -7.31 7.48 -1.56
C GLY A 166 -8.17 8.48 -2.34
N THR A 167 -7.73 9.73 -2.37
CA THR A 167 -8.37 10.82 -3.11
C THR A 167 -7.30 11.63 -3.80
N ASP A 168 -7.48 11.88 -5.09
CA ASP A 168 -6.70 12.84 -5.86
C ASP A 168 -7.55 14.08 -6.13
N THR A 169 -6.94 15.26 -6.15
CA THR A 169 -7.60 16.52 -6.47
C THR A 169 -6.81 17.24 -7.56
N PHE A 170 -7.51 17.71 -8.58
CA PHE A 170 -6.97 18.45 -9.71
C PHE A 170 -7.60 19.83 -9.72
N VAL A 171 -6.78 20.84 -9.98
CA VAL A 171 -7.23 22.23 -10.16
C VAL A 171 -6.88 22.64 -11.59
N PHE A 172 -7.77 23.36 -12.25
CA PHE A 172 -7.55 23.82 -13.62
C PHE A 172 -8.31 25.11 -13.90
N THR A 173 -7.77 25.93 -14.79
CA THR A 173 -8.34 27.22 -15.18
C THR A 173 -8.62 27.22 -16.67
N ILE A 174 -9.74 27.81 -17.07
CA ILE A 174 -10.07 28.02 -18.48
C ILE A 174 -9.60 29.41 -18.89
N GLU A 175 -8.75 29.53 -19.91
CA GLU A 175 -8.24 30.81 -20.46
C GLU A 175 -8.49 30.95 -21.96
#